data_AF-A0A5P1F531-F1
#
_entry.id   AF-A0A5P1F531-F1
#
_cell.length_a   1.000
_cell.length_b   1.000
_cell.length_c   1.000
_cell.angle_alpha   90.00
_cell.angle_beta   90.00
_cell.angle_gamma   90.00
#
_symmetry.space_group_name_H-M   'P 1'
#
loop_
_entity.id
_entity.type
_entity.pdbx_description
1 polymer ?
#
loop_
_entity_poly.entity_id
_entity_poly.type
_entity_poly.pdbx_seq_one_letter_code
_entity_poly.pdbx_strand_id
1 'polypeptide(L)'
;MPNDTLCKHLFHWENQTIEWAMRLRVPYYIAEALDYCSAEGRPLYHDLNAYRVLFDEDGDPRLSCFGLMKNSRDGKSYSTNLAYTPPEYLRNGRVTAESVIFSFGTVLLDLLSGKHIPPTHALDMIRGKNILLLMDSHLEGNFSTEEATSLMDLASRCLQYEPRERPNTKDLVATLEPLQTKLEVPSYVMLGISKHEEAPATPQHPLSPMGEACSRMDLTAIHQILVTTHYRDDEGTNELSFQEWTQQMRDMLDARKRGDFAFRDKDFKTAIDCYTQFLDVGTMISPTVYARRSLCHLMSDQPDAALRDAMQAQCVYPEWPTAFYMQAVALAKLDMHNDAADMLNEAAGLEKKRQNGMKAS
;
A
#
# COMPACT_ATOMS: atom_id res chain seq x y z
N MET A 1 -2.79 -4.81 5.76
CA MET A 1 -2.21 -3.76 6.61
C MET A 1 -2.45 -2.45 5.89
N PRO A 2 -3.29 -1.56 6.44
CA PRO A 2 -3.86 -0.42 5.72
C PRO A 2 -2.85 0.70 5.46
N ASN A 3 -1.80 0.80 6.29
CA ASN A 3 -0.84 1.90 6.26
C ASN A 3 0.45 1.57 5.49
N ASP A 4 0.35 0.71 4.45
CA ASP A 4 1.43 0.36 3.52
C ASP A 4 2.72 -0.22 4.16
N THR A 5 3.80 -0.28 3.37
CA THR A 5 5.11 -0.83 3.75
C THR A 5 6.11 0.27 4.11
N LEU A 6 7.12 -0.07 4.92
CA LEU A 6 8.26 0.80 5.20
C LEU A 6 8.94 1.31 3.92
N CYS A 7 9.05 0.47 2.90
CA CYS A 7 9.56 0.86 1.58
C CYS A 7 8.80 2.06 0.98
N LYS A 8 7.46 2.04 0.99
CA LYS A 8 6.66 3.14 0.46
C LYS A 8 6.91 4.44 1.22
N HIS A 9 6.99 4.34 2.55
CA HIS A 9 7.21 5.45 3.47
C HIS A 9 8.65 6.02 3.45
N LEU A 10 9.64 5.21 3.08
CA LEU A 10 11.04 5.64 3.00
C LEU A 10 11.47 6.10 1.60
N PHE A 11 11.07 5.39 0.53
CA PHE A 11 11.67 5.57 -0.81
C PHE A 11 10.77 6.30 -1.82
N HIS A 12 9.45 6.33 -1.59
CA HIS A 12 8.46 6.68 -2.61
C HIS A 12 7.47 7.75 -2.16
N TRP A 13 7.83 8.57 -1.18
CA TRP A 13 6.93 9.58 -0.67
C TRP A 13 7.31 10.99 -1.16
N GLU A 14 6.43 11.60 -1.97
CA GLU A 14 6.70 12.88 -2.64
C GLU A 14 6.53 14.12 -1.73
N ASN A 15 5.87 14.04 -0.56
CA ASN A 15 5.52 15.21 0.27
C ASN A 15 5.73 15.14 1.80
N GLN A 16 6.17 14.03 2.39
CA GLN A 16 6.28 13.79 3.84
C GLN A 16 7.18 12.57 4.13
N THR A 17 8.41 12.83 4.54
CA THR A 17 9.36 11.80 4.96
C THR A 17 9.02 11.35 6.38
N ILE A 18 9.12 10.05 6.69
CA ILE A 18 8.92 9.58 8.07
C ILE A 18 9.91 10.24 9.02
N GLU A 19 9.39 10.78 10.12
CA GLU A 19 10.20 11.49 11.10
C GLU A 19 11.21 10.56 11.79
N TRP A 20 12.28 11.14 12.32
CA TRP A 20 13.37 10.40 12.95
C TRP A 20 12.91 9.48 14.08
N ALA A 21 11.96 9.92 14.91
CA ALA A 21 11.44 9.11 16.00
C ALA A 21 10.75 7.82 15.51
N MET A 22 10.02 7.88 14.39
CA MET A 22 9.46 6.68 13.76
C MET A 22 10.56 5.77 13.19
N ARG A 23 11.64 6.36 12.64
CA ARG A 23 12.80 5.59 12.16
C ARG A 23 13.52 4.82 13.26
N LEU A 24 13.43 5.27 14.52
CA LEU A 24 13.93 4.55 15.71
C LEU A 24 12.93 3.50 16.22
N ARG A 25 11.62 3.77 16.07
CA ARG A 25 10.55 2.85 16.49
C ARG A 25 10.47 1.59 15.63
N VAL A 26 10.56 1.75 14.32
CA VAL A 26 10.54 0.64 13.35
C VAL A 26 11.55 -0.48 13.70
N PRO A 27 12.86 -0.23 13.83
CA PRO A 27 13.83 -1.28 14.10
C PRO A 27 13.65 -1.88 15.49
N TYR A 28 13.17 -1.12 16.47
CA TYR A 28 12.88 -1.63 17.81
C TYR A 28 11.74 -2.67 17.79
N TYR A 29 10.61 -2.33 17.16
CA TYR A 29 9.46 -3.25 17.04
C TYR A 29 9.83 -4.50 16.23
N ILE A 30 10.66 -4.36 15.20
CA ILE A 30 11.18 -5.51 14.44
C ILE A 30 12.08 -6.38 15.33
N ALA A 31 12.98 -5.76 16.11
CA ALA A 31 13.87 -6.50 17.01
C ALA A 31 13.08 -7.27 18.08
N GLU A 32 12.06 -6.67 18.68
CA GLU A 32 11.16 -7.34 19.63
C GLU A 32 10.42 -8.51 18.98
N ALA A 33 9.88 -8.31 17.77
CA ALA A 33 9.18 -9.38 17.05
C ALA A 33 10.12 -10.56 16.71
N LEU A 34 11.36 -10.28 16.30
CA LEU A 34 12.37 -11.30 16.03
C LEU A 34 12.81 -12.03 17.31
N ASP A 35 13.02 -11.30 18.41
CA ASP A 35 13.39 -11.89 19.70
C ASP A 35 12.28 -12.79 20.24
N TYR A 36 11.03 -12.33 20.17
CA TYR A 36 9.86 -13.13 20.52
C TYR A 36 9.77 -14.41 19.66
N CYS A 37 9.95 -14.30 18.34
CA CYS A 37 9.96 -15.48 17.47
C CYS A 37 11.07 -16.47 17.85
N SER A 38 12.26 -15.97 18.19
CA SER A 38 13.38 -16.80 18.63
C SER A 38 13.08 -17.50 19.96
N ALA A 39 12.56 -16.76 20.95
CA ALA A 39 12.22 -17.28 22.27
C ALA A 39 11.13 -18.36 22.22
N GLU A 40 10.12 -18.16 21.36
CA GLU A 40 9.02 -19.11 21.15
C GLU A 40 9.38 -20.28 20.21
N GLY A 41 10.64 -20.38 19.75
CA GLY A 41 11.08 -21.44 18.85
C GLY A 41 10.38 -21.44 17.49
N ARG A 42 9.89 -20.27 17.04
CA ARG A 42 9.25 -20.10 15.72
C ARG A 42 10.29 -20.26 14.60
N PRO A 43 9.86 -20.58 13.37
CA PRO A 43 10.76 -20.60 12.21
C PRO A 43 11.48 -19.26 12.02
N LEU A 44 12.71 -19.32 11.49
CA LEU A 44 13.47 -18.14 11.13
C LEU A 44 12.72 -17.29 10.11
N TYR A 45 12.78 -15.98 10.27
CA TYR A 45 12.20 -15.05 9.31
C TYR A 45 13.09 -14.95 8.07
N HIS A 46 12.54 -15.24 6.91
CA HIS A 46 13.23 -15.19 5.62
C HIS A 46 13.00 -13.83 4.93
N ASP A 47 14.00 -13.40 4.14
CA ASP A 47 13.86 -12.24 3.24
C ASP A 47 13.45 -10.94 3.96
N LEU A 48 13.96 -10.69 5.17
CA LEU A 48 13.71 -9.44 5.90
C LEU A 48 14.25 -8.25 5.09
N ASN A 49 13.39 -7.27 4.79
CA ASN A 49 13.73 -6.02 4.09
C ASN A 49 12.59 -5.00 4.28
N ALA A 50 12.77 -3.76 3.80
CA ALA A 50 11.77 -2.70 3.94
C ALA A 50 10.40 -2.99 3.29
N TYR A 51 10.33 -3.92 2.32
CA TYR A 51 9.06 -4.34 1.71
C TYR A 51 8.28 -5.32 2.59
N ARG A 52 8.94 -5.94 3.58
CA ARG A 52 8.35 -6.90 4.52
C ARG A 52 7.94 -6.31 5.86
N VAL A 53 8.23 -5.02 6.07
CA VAL A 53 7.79 -4.26 7.24
C VAL A 53 6.56 -3.47 6.82
N LEU A 54 5.45 -3.69 7.51
CA LEU A 54 4.14 -3.10 7.26
C LEU A 54 3.73 -2.25 8.45
N PHE A 55 2.78 -1.33 8.26
CA PHE A 55 2.18 -0.59 9.36
C PHE A 55 0.70 -1.00 9.53
N ASP A 56 0.32 -1.35 10.75
CA ASP A 56 -1.07 -1.70 11.07
C ASP A 56 -1.98 -0.46 11.17
N GLU A 57 -3.24 -0.65 11.55
CA GLU A 57 -4.26 0.42 11.67
C GLU A 57 -3.83 1.58 12.58
N ASP A 58 -3.09 1.29 13.66
CA ASP A 58 -2.58 2.29 14.59
C ASP A 58 -1.24 2.90 14.14
N GLY A 59 -0.76 2.50 12.96
CA GLY A 59 0.52 2.92 12.40
C GLY A 59 1.71 2.21 13.06
N ASP A 60 1.50 1.15 13.83
CA ASP A 60 2.60 0.43 14.47
C ASP A 60 3.34 -0.46 13.47
N PRO A 61 4.69 -0.51 13.52
CA PRO A 61 5.47 -1.37 12.66
C PRO A 61 5.21 -2.86 12.96
N ARG A 62 4.91 -3.65 11.93
CA ARG A 62 4.67 -5.10 11.98
C ARG A 62 5.49 -5.84 10.95
N LEU A 63 5.93 -7.05 11.29
CA LEU A 63 6.50 -7.98 10.33
C LEU A 63 5.42 -8.72 9.55
N SER A 64 5.60 -8.79 8.24
CA SER A 64 4.74 -9.54 7.35
C SER A 64 4.81 -11.05 7.61
N CYS A 65 3.67 -11.76 7.65
CA CYS A 65 3.67 -13.22 7.83
C CYS A 65 4.36 -13.98 6.67
N PHE A 66 4.52 -13.35 5.51
CA PHE A 66 5.17 -13.94 4.33
C PHE A 66 6.63 -14.35 4.59
N GLY A 67 7.36 -13.66 5.48
CA GLY A 67 8.73 -14.05 5.83
C GLY A 67 8.80 -15.32 6.69
N LEU A 68 7.70 -15.72 7.33
CA LEU A 68 7.62 -16.96 8.13
C LEU A 68 7.16 -18.17 7.30
N MET A 69 6.69 -17.94 6.07
CA MET A 69 6.28 -19.03 5.18
C MET A 69 7.52 -19.72 4.60
N LYS A 70 7.59 -21.05 4.76
CA LYS A 70 8.62 -21.87 4.09
C LYS A 70 8.40 -21.82 2.58
N ASN A 71 9.09 -20.92 1.87
CA ASN A 71 9.08 -20.99 0.41
C ASN A 71 10.02 -22.13 -0.03
N SER A 72 9.40 -23.16 -0.61
CA SER A 72 9.99 -24.26 -1.38
C SER A 72 10.89 -25.27 -0.62
N ARG A 73 10.82 -26.52 -1.09
CA ARG A 73 11.53 -27.72 -0.60
C ARG A 73 13.07 -27.61 -0.61
N ASP A 74 13.63 -26.52 -1.14
CA ASP A 74 15.07 -26.35 -1.39
C ASP A 74 15.75 -25.24 -0.54
N GLY A 75 15.03 -24.60 0.39
CA GLY A 75 15.63 -23.59 1.29
C GLY A 75 16.02 -22.26 0.64
N LYS A 76 15.67 -22.05 -0.64
CA LYS A 76 15.96 -20.82 -1.38
C LYS A 76 14.82 -19.81 -1.22
N SER A 77 14.91 -18.95 -0.20
CA SER A 77 13.94 -17.88 0.10
C SER A 77 14.62 -16.52 0.20
N TYR A 78 15.32 -16.10 -0.85
CA TYR A 78 15.76 -14.71 -1.01
C TYR A 78 15.17 -14.16 -2.29
N SER A 79 14.59 -12.96 -2.22
CA SER A 79 14.26 -12.16 -3.38
C SER A 79 15.53 -11.94 -4.23
N THR A 80 15.34 -11.77 -5.53
CA THR A 80 16.32 -11.86 -6.64
C THR A 80 17.48 -10.85 -6.63
N ASN A 81 17.73 -10.12 -5.53
CA ASN A 81 18.80 -9.12 -5.45
C ASN A 81 19.99 -9.58 -4.60
N LEU A 82 20.97 -10.20 -5.28
CA LEU A 82 22.19 -10.73 -4.68
C LEU A 82 23.01 -9.67 -3.91
N ALA A 83 22.80 -8.38 -4.21
CA ALA A 83 23.53 -7.29 -3.58
C ALA A 83 23.20 -7.09 -2.08
N TYR A 84 22.07 -7.61 -1.61
CA TYR A 84 21.59 -7.51 -0.22
C TYR A 84 21.61 -8.84 0.53
N THR A 85 22.08 -9.89 -0.14
CA THR A 85 22.01 -11.25 0.39
C THR A 85 23.16 -11.49 1.38
N PRO A 86 22.92 -12.11 2.54
CA PRO A 86 23.96 -12.45 3.50
C PRO A 86 25.07 -13.29 2.85
N PRO A 87 26.37 -12.99 3.11
CA PRO A 87 27.49 -13.65 2.46
C PRO A 87 27.47 -15.19 2.61
N GLU A 88 27.09 -15.67 3.78
CA GLU A 88 27.01 -17.10 4.06
C GLU A 88 25.88 -17.79 3.28
N TYR A 89 24.76 -17.10 3.07
CA TYR A 89 23.64 -17.62 2.28
C TYR A 89 24.02 -17.76 0.80
N LEU A 90 24.79 -16.82 0.25
CA LEU A 90 25.34 -16.94 -1.11
C LEU A 90 26.24 -18.18 -1.26
N ARG A 91 26.95 -18.56 -0.20
CA ARG A 91 27.86 -19.71 -0.20
C ARG A 91 27.14 -21.05 -0.04
N ASN A 92 26.16 -21.14 0.85
CA ASN A 92 25.58 -22.43 1.28
C ASN A 92 24.07 -22.57 1.03
N GLY A 93 23.39 -21.50 0.61
CA GLY A 93 21.95 -21.46 0.35
C GLY A 93 21.07 -21.65 1.58
N ARG A 94 21.59 -21.45 2.80
CA ARG A 94 20.87 -21.68 4.06
C ARG A 94 20.75 -20.39 4.85
N VAL A 95 19.53 -20.09 5.30
CA VAL A 95 19.27 -18.99 6.23
C VAL A 95 19.60 -19.46 7.65
N THR A 96 20.41 -18.68 8.36
CA THR A 96 20.69 -18.85 9.80
C THR A 96 20.13 -17.68 10.59
N ALA A 97 20.17 -17.74 11.92
CA ALA A 97 19.76 -16.61 12.76
C ALA A 97 20.57 -15.35 12.42
N GLU A 98 21.87 -15.52 12.23
CA GLU A 98 22.81 -14.46 11.86
C GLU A 98 22.53 -13.89 10.47
N SER A 99 21.98 -14.69 9.55
CA SER A 99 21.51 -14.20 8.24
C SER A 99 20.35 -13.22 8.40
N VAL A 100 19.44 -13.46 9.36
CA VAL A 100 18.34 -12.54 9.67
C VAL A 100 18.88 -11.23 10.27
N ILE A 101 19.90 -11.32 11.13
CA ILE A 101 20.57 -10.15 11.70
C ILE A 101 21.26 -9.31 10.61
N PHE A 102 21.87 -9.95 9.60
CA PHE A 102 22.43 -9.23 8.47
C PHE A 102 21.37 -8.43 7.70
N SER A 103 20.23 -9.05 7.42
CA SER A 103 19.07 -8.38 6.82
C SER A 103 18.49 -7.27 7.69
N PHE A 104 18.51 -7.44 9.01
CA PHE A 104 18.16 -6.36 9.94
C PHE A 104 19.10 -5.16 9.75
N GLY A 105 20.41 -5.44 9.59
CA GLY A 105 21.40 -4.43 9.23
C GLY A 105 21.08 -3.68 7.94
N THR A 106 20.58 -4.36 6.90
CA THR A 106 20.15 -3.68 5.66
C THR A 106 18.97 -2.74 5.90
N VAL A 107 18.01 -3.14 6.74
CA VAL A 107 16.87 -2.28 7.11
C VAL A 107 17.34 -1.05 7.89
N LEU A 108 18.34 -1.18 8.77
CA LEU A 108 18.94 -0.02 9.44
C LEU A 108 19.58 0.96 8.47
N LEU A 109 20.24 0.49 7.41
CA LEU A 109 20.77 1.37 6.37
C LEU A 109 19.67 2.10 5.60
N ASP A 110 18.59 1.39 5.26
CA ASP A 110 17.43 1.97 4.60
C ASP A 110 16.84 3.11 5.47
N LEU A 111 16.71 2.87 6.78
CA LEU A 111 16.21 3.85 7.74
C LEU A 111 17.14 5.06 7.92
N LEU A 112 18.46 4.85 7.96
CA LEU A 112 19.43 5.95 8.08
C LEU A 112 19.43 6.82 6.82
N SER A 113 19.41 6.19 5.64
CA SER A 113 19.67 6.87 4.37
C SER A 113 18.43 7.30 3.59
N GLY A 114 17.26 6.76 3.94
CA GLY A 114 16.04 6.94 3.14
C GLY A 114 16.15 6.32 1.75
N LYS A 115 17.11 5.42 1.52
CA LYS A 115 17.39 4.82 0.21
C LYS A 115 17.72 3.35 0.37
N HIS A 116 17.38 2.56 -0.64
CA HIS A 116 17.78 1.17 -0.69
C HIS A 116 19.23 1.05 -1.18
N ILE A 117 20.20 0.97 -0.25
CA ILE A 117 21.64 0.98 -0.54
C ILE A 117 22.24 -0.41 -0.25
N PRO A 118 22.96 -1.03 -1.20
CA PRO A 118 23.62 -2.31 -0.92
C PRO A 118 24.70 -2.16 0.18
N PRO A 119 24.81 -3.11 1.12
CA PRO A 119 25.78 -3.05 2.22
C PRO A 119 27.22 -2.81 1.78
N THR A 120 27.62 -3.36 0.63
CA THR A 120 28.97 -3.17 0.08
C THR A 120 29.31 -1.71 -0.17
N HIS A 121 28.34 -0.88 -0.56
CA HIS A 121 28.53 0.55 -0.79
C HIS A 121 28.43 1.36 0.50
N ALA A 122 27.62 0.92 1.46
CA ALA A 122 27.41 1.61 2.72
C ALA A 122 28.53 1.36 3.75
N LEU A 123 29.15 0.17 3.75
CA LEU A 123 30.20 -0.19 4.71
C LEU A 123 31.42 0.73 4.62
N ASP A 124 31.78 1.19 3.42
CA ASP A 124 32.87 2.16 3.25
C ASP A 124 32.52 3.53 3.84
N MET A 125 31.27 3.96 3.71
CA MET A 125 30.76 5.21 4.30
C MET A 125 30.70 5.13 5.82
N ILE A 126 30.27 3.98 6.36
CA ILE A 126 30.19 3.69 7.80
C ILE A 126 31.60 3.63 8.42
N ARG A 127 32.56 2.96 7.75
CA ARG A 127 33.95 2.88 8.21
C ARG A 127 34.65 4.24 8.21
N GLY A 128 34.28 5.12 7.27
CA GLY A 128 34.73 6.51 7.24
C GLY A 128 34.12 7.40 8.32
N LYS A 129 33.14 6.90 9.11
CA LYS A 129 32.39 7.61 10.15
C LYS A 129 31.77 8.93 9.70
N ASN A 130 31.49 9.08 8.41
CA ASN A 130 30.89 10.30 7.90
C ASN A 130 29.36 10.15 7.90
N ILE A 131 28.79 10.29 9.09
CA ILE A 131 27.35 10.14 9.34
C ILE A 131 26.53 11.00 8.39
N LEU A 132 26.95 12.25 8.17
CA LEU A 132 26.24 13.21 7.33
C LEU A 132 26.10 12.77 5.87
N LEU A 133 27.02 11.96 5.35
CA LEU A 133 26.92 11.43 3.98
C LEU A 133 25.93 10.28 3.86
N LEU A 134 25.73 9.52 4.94
CA LEU A 134 24.79 8.40 4.94
C LEU A 134 23.37 8.86 5.26
N MET A 135 23.20 9.89 6.10
CA MET A 135 21.90 10.34 6.57
C MET A 135 21.01 10.86 5.43
N ASP A 136 19.72 10.55 5.52
CA ASP A 136 18.71 11.07 4.61
C ASP A 136 18.64 12.60 4.67
N SER A 137 18.81 13.24 3.52
CA SER A 137 18.74 14.70 3.38
C SER A 137 17.37 15.26 3.73
N HIS A 138 16.29 14.49 3.56
CA HIS A 138 14.92 14.94 3.88
C HIS A 138 14.64 15.03 5.38
N LEU A 139 15.52 14.51 6.24
CA LEU A 139 15.43 14.76 7.68
C LEU A 139 15.80 16.20 8.02
N GLU A 140 16.49 16.93 7.13
CA GLU A 140 16.89 18.34 7.32
C GLU A 140 17.63 18.61 8.64
N GLY A 141 18.35 17.61 9.16
CA GLY A 141 19.06 17.69 10.44
C GLY A 141 18.19 17.45 11.69
N ASN A 142 16.91 17.07 11.53
CA ASN A 142 15.99 16.76 12.62
C ASN A 142 16.25 15.36 13.22
N PHE A 143 17.46 15.12 13.71
CA PHE A 143 17.86 13.90 14.41
C PHE A 143 18.99 14.20 15.41
N SER A 144 19.09 13.43 16.50
CA SER A 144 20.27 13.50 17.38
C SER A 144 21.45 12.79 16.74
N THR A 145 22.62 13.42 16.81
CA THR A 145 23.87 12.83 16.28
C THR A 145 24.26 11.59 17.09
N GLU A 146 23.99 11.58 18.39
CA GLU A 146 24.26 10.47 19.30
C GLU A 146 23.37 9.25 18.98
N GLU A 147 22.07 9.48 18.77
CA GLU A 147 21.11 8.44 18.36
C GLU A 147 21.49 7.86 16.99
N ALA A 148 21.78 8.72 16.02
CA ALA A 148 22.14 8.30 14.67
C ALA A 148 23.49 7.55 14.64
N THR A 149 24.45 7.96 15.47
CA THR A 149 25.74 7.25 15.61
C THR A 149 25.53 5.86 16.24
N SER A 150 24.69 5.76 17.27
CA SER A 150 24.37 4.48 17.90
C SER A 150 23.69 3.52 16.92
N LEU A 151 22.77 4.03 16.09
CA LEU A 151 22.09 3.25 15.06
C LEU A 151 23.04 2.82 13.93
N MET A 152 23.97 3.70 13.54
CA MET A 152 25.02 3.39 12.56
C MET A 152 25.97 2.30 13.08
N ASP A 153 26.41 2.40 14.33
CA ASP A 153 27.29 1.40 14.96
C ASP A 153 26.58 0.05 15.06
N LEU A 154 25.28 0.04 15.35
CA LEU A 154 24.47 -1.17 15.31
C LEU A 154 24.39 -1.76 13.90
N ALA A 155 24.11 -0.93 12.87
CA ALA A 155 24.09 -1.37 11.48
C ALA A 155 25.43 -1.98 11.05
N SER A 156 26.55 -1.35 11.44
CA SER A 156 27.91 -1.84 11.22
C SER A 156 28.16 -3.23 11.83
N ARG A 157 27.68 -3.47 13.05
CA ARG A 157 27.79 -4.78 13.72
C ARG A 157 26.89 -5.83 13.07
N CYS A 158 25.68 -5.47 12.68
CA CYS A 158 24.76 -6.38 11.98
C CYS A 158 25.32 -6.82 10.62
N LEU A 159 26.03 -5.93 9.92
CA LEU A 159 26.58 -6.16 8.58
C LEU A 159 27.99 -6.76 8.57
N GLN A 160 28.49 -7.26 9.70
CA GLN A 160 29.80 -7.94 9.73
C GLN A 160 29.80 -9.14 8.79
N TYR A 161 30.94 -9.32 8.11
CA TYR A 161 31.12 -10.40 7.15
C TYR A 161 31.02 -11.77 7.84
N GLU A 162 31.71 -11.92 8.97
CA GLU A 162 31.67 -13.15 9.76
C GLU A 162 30.38 -13.24 10.60
N PRO A 163 29.52 -14.26 10.40
CA PRO A 163 28.22 -14.35 11.09
C PRO A 163 28.31 -14.30 12.62
N ARG A 164 29.37 -14.88 13.19
CA ARG A 164 29.61 -14.94 14.65
C ARG A 164 29.93 -13.59 15.29
N GLU A 165 30.27 -12.57 14.50
CA GLU A 165 30.57 -11.23 15.00
C GLU A 165 29.31 -10.35 15.06
N ARG A 166 28.19 -10.84 14.52
CA ARG A 166 26.91 -10.14 14.53
C ARG A 166 26.23 -10.29 15.90
N PRO A 167 25.48 -9.27 16.36
CA PRO A 167 24.72 -9.33 17.60
C PRO A 167 23.59 -10.38 17.53
N ASN A 168 23.07 -10.81 18.67
CA ASN A 168 21.83 -11.59 18.73
C ASN A 168 20.59 -10.67 18.87
N THR A 169 19.38 -11.22 18.78
CA THR A 169 18.11 -10.46 18.87
C THR A 169 17.94 -9.71 20.19
N LYS A 170 18.41 -10.28 21.31
CA LYS A 170 18.38 -9.60 22.62
C LYS A 170 19.31 -8.39 22.65
N ASP A 171 20.49 -8.52 22.05
CA ASP A 171 21.42 -7.39 21.93
C ASP A 171 20.83 -6.28 21.06
N LEU A 172 20.05 -6.62 20.01
CA LEU A 172 19.34 -5.64 19.19
C LEU A 172 18.34 -4.85 20.04
N VAL A 173 17.45 -5.56 20.76
CA VAL A 173 16.44 -4.94 21.64
C VAL A 173 17.11 -4.05 22.68
N ALA A 174 18.11 -4.57 23.41
CA ALA A 174 18.83 -3.82 24.43
C ALA A 174 19.58 -2.58 23.89
N THR A 175 20.01 -2.59 22.62
CA THR A 175 20.63 -1.43 21.98
C THR A 175 19.59 -0.39 21.55
N LEU A 176 18.40 -0.82 21.11
CA LEU A 176 17.38 0.04 20.50
C LEU A 176 16.36 0.61 21.51
N GLU A 177 16.13 -0.09 22.61
CA GLU A 177 15.24 0.34 23.71
C GLU A 177 15.60 1.75 24.24
N PRO A 178 16.87 2.06 24.60
CA PRO A 178 17.21 3.40 25.10
C PRO A 178 17.16 4.49 24.03
N LEU A 179 17.07 4.13 22.75
CA LEU A 179 16.94 5.08 21.64
C LEU A 179 15.48 5.45 21.37
N GLN A 180 14.50 4.81 22.02
CA GLN A 180 13.10 5.14 21.80
C GLN A 180 12.77 6.54 22.29
N THR A 181 12.35 7.40 21.36
CA THR A 181 11.92 8.77 21.65
C THR A 181 10.41 8.91 21.43
N LYS A 182 9.79 9.92 22.06
CA LYS A 182 8.35 10.20 21.96
C LYS A 182 7.46 8.96 22.20
N LEU A 183 7.76 8.16 23.24
CA LEU A 183 7.01 6.94 23.59
C LEU A 183 5.50 7.18 23.76
N GLU A 184 5.13 8.34 24.31
CA GLU A 184 3.73 8.76 24.53
C GLU A 184 3.02 9.19 23.24
N VAL A 185 3.75 9.42 22.14
CA VAL A 185 3.17 9.83 20.86
C VAL A 185 2.81 8.58 20.05
N PRO A 186 1.52 8.38 19.72
CA PRO A 186 1.09 7.22 18.94
C PRO A 186 1.72 7.19 17.54
N SER A 187 1.95 5.98 17.03
CA SER A 187 2.64 5.77 15.75
C SER A 187 1.93 6.38 14.55
N TYR A 188 0.59 6.35 14.51
CA TYR A 188 -0.20 7.02 13.48
C TYR A 188 0.07 8.53 13.41
N VAL A 189 0.28 9.21 14.55
CA VAL A 189 0.59 10.64 14.59
C VAL A 189 1.95 10.90 13.92
N MET A 190 2.94 10.08 14.25
CA MET A 190 4.29 10.19 13.69
C MET A 190 4.35 9.90 12.19
N LEU A 191 3.47 9.04 11.69
CA LEU A 191 3.32 8.75 10.26
C LEU A 191 2.48 9.81 9.53
N GLY A 192 1.94 10.80 10.23
CA GLY A 192 1.02 11.77 9.63
C GLY A 192 -0.31 11.16 9.20
N ILE A 193 -0.64 9.97 9.71
CA ILE A 193 -1.92 9.33 9.47
C ILE A 193 -2.95 10.09 10.29
N SER A 194 -3.87 10.75 9.61
CA SER A 194 -5.05 11.30 10.27
C SER A 194 -5.87 10.11 10.76
N LYS A 195 -5.87 9.85 12.08
CA LYS A 195 -7.00 9.12 12.66
C LYS A 195 -8.22 9.97 12.34
N HIS A 196 -9.02 9.55 11.38
CA HIS A 196 -10.44 9.82 11.48
C HIS A 196 -10.81 9.29 12.86
N GLU A 197 -11.02 10.19 13.82
CA GLU A 197 -11.76 9.86 15.03
C GLU A 197 -12.92 9.00 14.56
N GLU A 198 -13.17 7.86 15.23
CA GLU A 198 -14.40 7.09 15.05
C GLU A 198 -15.53 8.11 14.96
N ALA A 199 -15.99 8.35 13.74
CA ALA A 199 -16.96 9.39 13.52
C ALA A 199 -18.20 8.89 14.25
N PRO A 200 -18.86 9.72 15.08
CA PRO A 200 -20.19 9.38 15.54
C PRO A 200 -21.02 9.04 14.30
N ALA A 201 -21.88 8.02 14.40
CA ALA A 201 -22.64 7.37 13.32
C ALA A 201 -23.62 8.28 12.54
N THR A 202 -23.21 9.48 12.18
CA THR A 202 -23.99 10.49 11.47
C THR A 202 -23.04 11.39 10.68
N PRO A 203 -23.16 11.43 9.34
CA PRO A 203 -22.36 12.34 8.52
C PRO A 203 -22.66 13.79 8.92
N GLN A 204 -21.62 14.59 9.18
CA GLN A 204 -21.78 16.02 9.53
C GLN A 204 -22.15 16.91 8.32
N HIS A 205 -22.31 16.33 7.12
CA HIS A 205 -22.74 17.04 5.91
C HIS A 205 -23.67 16.16 5.06
N PRO A 206 -24.64 16.73 4.33
CA PRO A 206 -25.49 15.96 3.42
C PRO A 206 -24.62 15.33 2.32
N LEU A 207 -24.63 14.00 2.25
CA LEU A 207 -23.97 13.24 1.18
C LEU A 207 -24.62 13.59 -0.17
N SER A 208 -23.88 13.38 -1.27
CA SER A 208 -24.50 13.43 -2.59
C SER A 208 -25.56 12.34 -2.75
N PRO A 209 -26.47 12.43 -3.73
CA PRO A 209 -27.42 11.34 -4.00
C PRO A 209 -26.73 9.97 -4.21
N MET A 210 -25.52 9.97 -4.78
CA MET A 210 -24.71 8.75 -4.92
C MET A 210 -24.18 8.27 -3.58
N GLY A 211 -23.62 9.17 -2.76
CA GLY A 211 -23.11 8.81 -1.44
C GLY A 211 -24.18 8.31 -0.48
N GLU A 212 -25.38 8.89 -0.52
CA GLU A 212 -26.53 8.39 0.23
C GLU A 212 -26.99 7.00 -0.23
N ALA A 213 -27.03 6.76 -1.55
CA ALA A 213 -27.38 5.46 -2.09
C ALA A 213 -26.35 4.40 -1.68
N CYS A 214 -25.07 4.74 -1.69
CA CYS A 214 -23.98 3.85 -1.30
C CYS A 214 -23.97 3.56 0.20
N SER A 215 -24.22 4.55 1.06
CA SER A 215 -24.25 4.33 2.52
C SER A 215 -25.40 3.41 2.95
N ARG A 216 -26.53 3.47 2.23
CA ARG A 216 -27.68 2.59 2.44
C ARG A 216 -27.58 1.26 1.67
N MET A 217 -26.52 1.06 0.88
CA MET A 217 -26.35 -0.07 -0.05
C MET A 217 -27.55 -0.24 -0.98
N ASP A 218 -28.20 0.86 -1.37
CA ASP A 218 -29.34 0.87 -2.28
C ASP A 218 -28.85 0.72 -3.73
N LEU A 219 -28.61 -0.54 -4.12
CA LEU A 219 -28.12 -0.88 -5.46
C LEU A 219 -29.06 -0.38 -6.57
N THR A 220 -30.37 -0.23 -6.29
CA THR A 220 -31.33 0.28 -7.27
C THR A 220 -31.16 1.78 -7.48
N ALA A 221 -30.94 2.54 -6.42
CA ALA A 221 -30.62 3.96 -6.52
C ALA A 221 -29.26 4.18 -7.21
N ILE A 222 -28.23 3.40 -6.88
CA ILE A 222 -26.92 3.45 -7.54
C ILE A 222 -27.06 3.17 -9.05
N HIS A 223 -27.83 2.14 -9.41
CA HIS A 223 -28.15 1.81 -10.81
C HIS A 223 -28.75 3.01 -11.55
N GLN A 224 -29.79 3.62 -10.99
CA GLN A 224 -30.48 4.75 -11.60
C GLN A 224 -29.54 5.95 -11.80
N ILE A 225 -28.67 6.23 -10.83
CA ILE A 225 -27.68 7.31 -10.92
C ILE A 225 -26.68 7.01 -12.05
N LEU A 226 -26.09 5.80 -12.11
CA LEU A 226 -25.14 5.41 -13.17
C LEU A 226 -25.75 5.38 -14.58
N VAL A 227 -27.06 5.13 -14.70
CA VAL A 227 -27.78 5.27 -15.96
C VAL A 227 -27.92 6.74 -16.36
N THR A 228 -28.17 7.64 -15.40
CA THR A 228 -28.46 9.06 -15.64
C THR A 228 -27.22 9.92 -15.85
N THR A 229 -26.10 9.58 -15.22
CA THR A 229 -24.81 10.27 -15.39
C THR A 229 -24.14 9.95 -16.74
N HIS A 230 -24.60 8.91 -17.45
CA HIS A 230 -24.05 8.46 -18.74
C HIS A 230 -22.53 8.24 -18.67
N TYR A 231 -21.74 8.97 -19.46
CA TYR A 231 -20.27 8.93 -19.49
C TYR A 231 -19.69 10.33 -19.23
N ARG A 232 -20.44 11.21 -18.54
CA ARG A 232 -20.02 12.60 -18.30
C ARG A 232 -18.70 12.72 -17.54
N ASP A 233 -18.34 11.71 -16.76
CA ASP A 233 -17.08 11.67 -16.01
C ASP A 233 -15.93 11.02 -16.79
N ASP A 234 -16.15 10.57 -18.04
CA ASP A 234 -15.09 10.08 -18.94
C ASP A 234 -14.47 11.25 -19.76
N GLU A 235 -14.89 12.50 -19.57
CA GLU A 235 -14.38 13.67 -20.32
C GLU A 235 -12.93 14.01 -19.92
N GLY A 236 -11.99 13.46 -20.69
CA GLY A 236 -10.54 13.66 -20.56
C GLY A 236 -9.70 12.55 -21.16
N THR A 237 -10.29 11.38 -21.48
CA THR A 237 -9.55 10.19 -21.94
C THR A 237 -9.75 9.83 -23.42
N ASN A 238 -10.51 10.59 -24.21
CA ASN A 238 -10.76 10.28 -25.62
C ASN A 238 -10.73 11.53 -26.53
N GLU A 239 -9.53 11.98 -26.92
CA GLU A 239 -9.37 12.64 -28.22
C GLU A 239 -9.12 11.55 -29.27
N LEU A 240 -10.19 11.17 -29.97
CA LEU A 240 -10.16 10.23 -31.08
C LEU A 240 -9.42 10.88 -32.27
N SER A 241 -8.22 10.39 -32.59
CA SER A 241 -7.45 10.87 -33.74
C SER A 241 -7.93 10.19 -35.02
N PHE A 242 -7.85 10.90 -36.15
CA PHE A 242 -8.42 10.56 -37.47
C PHE A 242 -8.00 9.18 -38.08
N GLN A 243 -7.17 8.39 -37.39
CA GLN A 243 -6.73 7.04 -37.80
C GLN A 243 -7.71 5.90 -37.42
N GLU A 244 -8.83 6.22 -36.78
CA GLU A 244 -9.67 5.28 -36.04
C GLU A 244 -10.93 4.79 -36.80
N TRP A 245 -10.77 3.87 -37.74
CA TRP A 245 -11.92 3.17 -38.35
C TRP A 245 -11.68 1.68 -38.65
N THR A 246 -11.00 0.97 -37.75
CA THR A 246 -10.78 -0.49 -37.86
C THR A 246 -12.03 -1.28 -37.46
N GLN A 247 -12.20 -2.50 -38.00
CA GLN A 247 -13.33 -3.38 -37.65
C GLN A 247 -13.35 -3.72 -36.15
N GLN A 248 -12.18 -3.97 -35.57
CA GLN A 248 -12.00 -4.26 -34.15
C GLN A 248 -12.55 -3.16 -33.24
N MET A 249 -12.36 -1.88 -33.61
CA MET A 249 -12.87 -0.77 -32.82
C MET A 249 -14.40 -0.62 -32.95
N ARG A 250 -14.97 -0.93 -34.12
CA ARG A 250 -16.43 -1.01 -34.29
C ARG A 250 -17.03 -2.10 -33.40
N ASP A 251 -16.44 -3.30 -33.41
CA ASP A 251 -16.92 -4.43 -32.62
C ASP A 251 -16.84 -4.14 -31.11
N MET A 252 -15.78 -3.44 -30.66
CA MET A 252 -15.62 -2.96 -29.29
C MET A 252 -16.74 -1.97 -28.91
N LEU A 253 -16.95 -0.91 -29.72
CA LEU A 253 -17.98 0.10 -29.44
C LEU A 253 -19.38 -0.51 -29.45
N ASP A 254 -19.63 -1.49 -30.32
CA ASP A 254 -20.87 -2.26 -30.35
C ASP A 254 -21.04 -3.15 -29.10
N ALA A 255 -19.96 -3.74 -28.58
CA ALA A 255 -19.99 -4.47 -27.31
C ALA A 255 -20.36 -3.56 -26.13
N ARG A 256 -19.74 -2.37 -26.02
CA ARG A 256 -20.11 -1.35 -25.02
C ARG A 256 -21.57 -0.94 -25.13
N LYS A 257 -22.05 -0.70 -26.35
CA LYS A 257 -23.44 -0.30 -26.62
C LYS A 257 -24.44 -1.39 -26.21
N ARG A 258 -24.16 -2.66 -26.51
CA ARG A 258 -24.98 -3.80 -26.05
C ARG A 258 -24.95 -3.92 -24.54
N GLY A 259 -23.78 -3.75 -23.91
CA GLY A 259 -23.63 -3.73 -22.47
C GLY A 259 -24.47 -2.64 -21.81
N ASP A 260 -24.46 -1.42 -22.36
CA ASP A 260 -25.26 -0.30 -21.85
C ASP A 260 -26.78 -0.52 -21.98
N PHE A 261 -27.22 -1.18 -23.06
CA PHE A 261 -28.62 -1.56 -23.23
C PHE A 261 -29.03 -2.61 -22.17
N ALA A 262 -28.25 -3.67 -22.03
CA ALA A 262 -28.48 -4.71 -21.04
C ALA A 262 -28.44 -4.17 -19.60
N PHE A 263 -27.49 -3.28 -19.31
CA PHE A 263 -27.37 -2.59 -18.03
C PHE A 263 -28.64 -1.79 -17.72
N ARG A 264 -29.16 -1.02 -18.67
CA ARG A 264 -30.39 -0.24 -18.51
C ARG A 264 -31.62 -1.13 -18.26
N ASP A 265 -31.72 -2.24 -18.97
CA ASP A 265 -32.81 -3.23 -18.83
C ASP A 265 -32.65 -4.14 -17.60
N LYS A 266 -31.60 -3.94 -16.79
CA LYS A 266 -31.26 -4.74 -15.60
C LYS A 266 -30.97 -6.22 -15.93
N ASP A 267 -30.61 -6.51 -17.17
CA ASP A 267 -30.02 -7.80 -17.55
C ASP A 267 -28.51 -7.79 -17.23
N PHE A 268 -28.22 -7.96 -15.94
CA PHE A 268 -26.86 -7.81 -15.42
C PHE A 268 -25.89 -8.88 -15.94
N LYS A 269 -26.36 -10.08 -16.27
CA LYS A 269 -25.50 -11.14 -16.82
C LYS A 269 -25.03 -10.78 -18.22
N THR A 270 -25.96 -10.41 -19.10
CA THR A 270 -25.62 -9.97 -20.46
C THR A 270 -24.77 -8.69 -20.43
N ALA A 271 -25.03 -7.78 -19.48
CA ALA A 271 -24.21 -6.59 -19.28
C ALA A 271 -22.76 -6.93 -18.91
N ILE A 272 -22.55 -7.87 -17.97
CA ILE A 272 -21.20 -8.36 -17.59
C ILE A 272 -20.45 -8.92 -18.79
N ASP A 273 -21.10 -9.78 -19.58
CA ASP A 273 -20.47 -10.41 -20.75
C ASP A 273 -20.06 -9.36 -21.79
N CYS A 274 -20.95 -8.41 -22.07
CA CYS A 274 -20.70 -7.34 -23.04
C CYS A 274 -19.59 -6.38 -22.59
N TYR A 275 -19.59 -5.99 -21.31
CA TYR A 275 -18.53 -5.14 -20.75
C TYR A 275 -17.19 -5.88 -20.67
N THR A 276 -17.19 -7.18 -20.41
CA THR A 276 -15.96 -8.00 -20.45
C THR A 276 -15.39 -8.06 -21.86
N GLN A 277 -16.23 -8.28 -22.87
CA GLN A 277 -15.80 -8.22 -24.27
C GLN A 277 -15.22 -6.83 -24.64
N PHE A 278 -15.80 -5.75 -24.14
CA PHE A 278 -15.26 -4.40 -24.36
C PHE A 278 -13.86 -4.25 -23.73
N LEU A 279 -13.69 -4.70 -22.49
CA LEU A 279 -12.45 -4.52 -21.72
C LEU A 279 -11.31 -5.44 -22.20
N ASP A 280 -11.61 -6.67 -22.63
CA ASP A 280 -10.61 -7.65 -23.11
C ASP A 280 -9.91 -7.19 -24.39
N VAL A 281 -10.57 -6.38 -25.22
CA VAL A 281 -9.97 -5.84 -26.46
C VAL A 281 -8.92 -4.78 -26.14
N GLY A 282 -8.99 -4.11 -24.98
CA GLY A 282 -7.90 -3.32 -24.37
C GLY A 282 -7.48 -2.04 -25.07
N THR A 283 -8.12 -1.66 -26.20
CA THR A 283 -7.76 -0.45 -26.97
C THR A 283 -8.35 0.84 -26.39
N MET A 284 -9.45 0.76 -25.64
CA MET A 284 -10.10 1.91 -25.01
C MET A 284 -10.40 1.57 -23.54
N ILE A 285 -10.07 2.49 -22.65
CA ILE A 285 -10.24 2.33 -21.21
C ILE A 285 -11.33 3.30 -20.75
N SER A 286 -12.36 2.79 -20.08
CA SER A 286 -13.46 3.61 -19.55
C SER A 286 -13.71 3.30 -18.07
N PRO A 287 -13.51 4.26 -17.16
CA PRO A 287 -13.78 4.05 -15.74
C PRO A 287 -15.28 3.80 -15.48
N THR A 288 -16.16 4.43 -16.27
CA THR A 288 -17.60 4.17 -16.20
C THR A 288 -17.97 2.73 -16.55
N VAL A 289 -17.32 2.11 -17.54
CA VAL A 289 -17.60 0.70 -17.88
C VAL A 289 -17.23 -0.21 -16.70
N TYR A 290 -16.09 0.03 -16.04
CA TYR A 290 -15.71 -0.68 -14.82
C TYR A 290 -16.73 -0.48 -13.69
N ALA A 291 -17.16 0.76 -13.41
CA ALA A 291 -18.17 1.01 -12.38
C ALA A 291 -19.52 0.34 -12.66
N ARG A 292 -19.97 0.32 -13.92
CA ARG A 292 -21.22 -0.37 -14.31
C ARG A 292 -21.11 -1.88 -14.20
N ARG A 293 -19.99 -2.46 -14.64
CA ARG A 293 -19.76 -3.91 -14.50
C ARG A 293 -19.61 -4.31 -13.03
N SER A 294 -18.96 -3.48 -12.22
CA SER A 294 -18.92 -3.62 -10.76
C SER A 294 -20.33 -3.69 -10.15
N LEU A 295 -21.23 -2.78 -10.52
CA LEU A 295 -22.62 -2.83 -10.04
C LEU A 295 -23.35 -4.09 -10.51
N CYS A 296 -23.13 -4.55 -11.73
CA CYS A 296 -23.71 -5.80 -12.22
C CYS A 296 -23.27 -7.00 -11.38
N HIS A 297 -21.99 -7.03 -10.98
CA HIS A 297 -21.47 -8.06 -10.08
C HIS A 297 -22.12 -7.97 -8.70
N LEU A 298 -22.31 -6.77 -8.14
CA LEU A 298 -23.04 -6.59 -6.87
C LEU A 298 -24.50 -7.07 -6.95
N MET A 299 -25.19 -6.76 -8.05
CA MET A 299 -26.55 -7.22 -8.32
C MET A 299 -26.63 -8.74 -8.55
N SER A 300 -25.49 -9.38 -8.87
CA SER A 300 -25.37 -10.82 -9.10
C SER A 300 -24.73 -11.56 -7.92
N ASP A 301 -24.61 -10.91 -6.75
CA ASP A 301 -24.02 -11.46 -5.52
C ASP A 301 -22.56 -11.92 -5.68
N GLN A 302 -21.77 -11.14 -6.42
CA GLN A 302 -20.33 -11.37 -6.66
C GLN A 302 -19.49 -10.18 -6.16
N PRO A 303 -19.43 -9.95 -4.84
CA PRO A 303 -18.79 -8.75 -4.29
C PRO A 303 -17.26 -8.68 -4.52
N ASP A 304 -16.55 -9.82 -4.56
CA ASP A 304 -15.11 -9.84 -4.92
C ASP A 304 -14.83 -9.33 -6.34
N ALA A 305 -15.68 -9.73 -7.30
CA ALA A 305 -15.55 -9.28 -8.69
C ALA A 305 -15.92 -7.79 -8.81
N ALA A 306 -16.94 -7.36 -8.07
CA ALA A 306 -17.32 -5.96 -7.99
C ALA A 306 -16.20 -5.08 -7.44
N LEU A 307 -15.52 -5.52 -6.37
CA LEU A 307 -14.42 -4.78 -5.76
C LEU A 307 -13.25 -4.63 -6.73
N ARG A 308 -12.86 -5.70 -7.43
CA ARG A 308 -11.80 -5.65 -8.46
C ARG A 308 -12.10 -4.63 -9.55
N ASP A 309 -13.33 -4.60 -10.05
CA ASP A 309 -13.75 -3.63 -11.06
C ASP A 309 -13.75 -2.19 -10.52
N ALA A 310 -14.20 -1.98 -9.28
CA ALA A 310 -14.20 -0.66 -8.66
C ALA A 310 -12.78 -0.12 -8.39
N MET A 311 -11.84 -0.99 -7.99
CA MET A 311 -10.41 -0.66 -7.89
C MET A 311 -9.82 -0.34 -9.26
N GLN A 312 -10.19 -1.08 -10.30
CA GLN A 312 -9.70 -0.80 -11.65
C GLN A 312 -10.25 0.53 -12.18
N ALA A 313 -11.49 0.90 -11.86
CA ALA A 313 -12.03 2.22 -12.16
C ALA A 313 -11.22 3.35 -11.50
N GLN A 314 -10.75 3.15 -10.26
CA GLN A 314 -9.87 4.08 -9.56
C GLN A 314 -8.49 4.16 -10.24
N CYS A 315 -7.90 3.03 -10.65
CA CYS A 315 -6.62 3.05 -11.38
C CYS A 315 -6.71 3.89 -12.67
N VAL A 316 -7.86 3.87 -13.34
CA VAL A 316 -8.11 4.62 -14.57
C VAL A 316 -8.34 6.10 -14.29
N TYR A 317 -9.08 6.42 -13.23
CA TYR A 317 -9.33 7.79 -12.80
C TYR A 317 -9.18 7.93 -11.28
N PRO A 318 -7.95 8.24 -10.79
CA PRO A 318 -7.61 8.20 -9.36
C PRO A 318 -8.41 9.12 -8.45
N GLU A 319 -8.90 10.25 -8.97
CA GLU A 319 -9.70 11.22 -8.21
C GLU A 319 -11.20 11.10 -8.49
N TRP A 320 -11.67 9.98 -9.07
CA TRP A 320 -13.09 9.80 -9.40
C TRP A 320 -13.90 9.28 -8.21
N PRO A 321 -14.82 10.08 -7.64
CA PRO A 321 -15.53 9.69 -6.42
C PRO A 321 -16.37 8.43 -6.56
N THR A 322 -16.95 8.20 -7.75
CA THR A 322 -17.78 7.02 -8.03
C THR A 322 -16.99 5.72 -7.87
N ALA A 323 -15.69 5.70 -8.20
CA ALA A 323 -14.88 4.49 -8.01
C ALA A 323 -14.80 4.10 -6.53
N PHE A 324 -14.55 5.08 -5.64
CA PHE A 324 -14.51 4.88 -4.19
C PHE A 324 -15.88 4.48 -3.62
N TYR A 325 -16.96 5.12 -4.07
CA TYR A 325 -18.31 4.72 -3.68
C TYR A 325 -18.64 3.27 -4.05
N MET A 326 -18.24 2.82 -5.24
CA MET A 326 -18.43 1.43 -5.67
C MET A 326 -17.57 0.45 -4.83
N GLN A 327 -16.35 0.83 -4.44
CA GLN A 327 -15.53 0.06 -3.51
C GLN A 327 -16.19 -0.06 -2.13
N ALA A 328 -16.73 1.04 -1.60
CA ALA A 328 -17.41 1.06 -0.31
C ALA A 328 -18.57 0.04 -0.26
N VAL A 329 -19.40 0.00 -1.30
CA VAL A 329 -20.53 -0.94 -1.37
C VAL A 329 -20.06 -2.39 -1.49
N ALA A 330 -19.00 -2.65 -2.27
CA ALA A 330 -18.44 -3.99 -2.40
C ALA A 330 -17.80 -4.50 -1.11
N LEU A 331 -17.03 -3.64 -0.42
CA LEU A 331 -16.42 -3.94 0.88
C LEU A 331 -17.46 -4.17 1.96
N ALA A 332 -18.54 -3.38 1.97
CA ALA A 332 -19.65 -3.58 2.90
C ALA A 332 -20.36 -4.93 2.67
N LYS A 333 -20.45 -5.41 1.42
CA LYS A 333 -20.97 -6.75 1.09
C LYS A 333 -20.01 -7.89 1.47
N LEU A 334 -18.73 -7.60 1.70
CA LEU A 334 -17.70 -8.53 2.14
C LEU A 334 -17.49 -8.52 3.67
N ASP A 335 -18.39 -7.88 4.42
CA ASP A 335 -18.30 -7.67 5.88
C ASP A 335 -17.04 -6.88 6.31
N MET A 336 -16.41 -6.14 5.39
CA MET A 336 -15.27 -5.25 5.64
C MET A 336 -15.77 -3.83 5.97
N HIS A 337 -16.48 -3.69 7.08
CA HIS A 337 -17.22 -2.47 7.41
C HIS A 337 -16.34 -1.23 7.63
N ASN A 338 -15.13 -1.39 8.18
CA ASN A 338 -14.20 -0.28 8.39
C ASN A 338 -13.69 0.26 7.05
N ASP A 339 -13.17 -0.63 6.20
CA ASP A 339 -12.69 -0.26 4.86
C ASP A 339 -13.82 0.34 4.00
N ALA A 340 -15.05 -0.16 4.16
CA ALA A 340 -16.22 0.40 3.48
C ALA A 340 -16.53 1.83 3.94
N ALA A 341 -16.42 2.12 5.23
CA ALA A 341 -16.62 3.46 5.78
C ALA A 341 -15.52 4.42 5.30
N ASP A 342 -14.27 3.97 5.26
CA ASP A 342 -13.14 4.75 4.76
C ASP A 342 -13.32 5.13 3.30
N MET A 343 -13.69 4.17 2.44
CA MET A 343 -13.96 4.43 1.02
C MET A 343 -15.13 5.39 0.82
N LEU A 344 -16.16 5.31 1.66
CA LEU A 344 -17.31 6.22 1.60
C LEU A 344 -16.92 7.65 2.01
N ASN A 345 -16.07 7.80 3.02
CA ASN A 345 -15.56 9.09 3.47
C ASN A 345 -14.63 9.74 2.44
N GLU A 346 -13.72 8.96 1.84
CA GLU A 346 -12.83 9.41 0.76
C GLU A 346 -13.62 9.90 -0.45
N ALA A 347 -14.63 9.13 -0.88
CA ALA A 347 -15.51 9.52 -1.98
C ALA A 347 -16.20 10.87 -1.72
N ALA A 348 -16.76 11.06 -0.52
CA ALA A 348 -17.40 12.31 -0.12
C ALA A 348 -16.40 13.48 -0.07
N GLY A 349 -15.17 13.22 0.37
CA GLY A 349 -14.07 14.18 0.36
C GLY A 349 -13.70 14.66 -1.05
N LEU A 350 -13.60 13.73 -2.00
CA LEU A 350 -13.31 14.03 -3.41
C LEU A 350 -14.43 14.83 -4.08
N GLU A 351 -15.71 14.50 -3.84
CA GLU A 351 -16.84 15.30 -4.35
C GLU A 351 -16.81 16.74 -3.83
N LYS A 352 -16.50 16.92 -2.54
CA LYS A 352 -16.38 18.25 -1.93
C LYS A 352 -15.25 19.07 -2.55
N LYS A 353 -14.08 18.45 -2.78
CA LYS A 353 -12.96 19.09 -3.48
C LYS A 353 -13.35 19.51 -4.89
N ARG A 354 -14.03 18.63 -5.65
CA ARG A 354 -14.52 18.91 -7.02
C ARG A 354 -15.51 20.08 -7.05
N GLN A 355 -16.47 20.12 -6.12
CA GLN A 355 -17.46 21.21 -6.01
C GLN A 355 -16.83 22.55 -5.61
N ASN A 356 -15.82 22.54 -4.75
CA ASN A 356 -15.10 23.76 -4.35
C ASN A 356 -14.21 24.29 -5.48
N GLY A 357 -13.57 23.41 -6.25
CA GLY A 357 -12.79 23.78 -7.43
C GLY A 357 -13.64 24.44 -8.53
N MET A 358 -14.85 23.94 -8.76
CA MET A 358 -15.80 24.52 -9.72
C MET A 358 -16.39 25.88 -9.30
N LYS A 359 -16.31 26.25 -8.02
CA LYS A 359 -16.75 27.57 -7.52
C LYS A 359 -15.65 28.63 -7.52
N ALA A 360 -14.39 28.20 -7.64
CA ALA A 360 -13.21 29.07 -7.64
C ALA A 360 -12.70 29.39 -9.05
N SER A 361 -13.24 28.73 -10.07
CA SER A 361 -13.05 29.02 -11.50
C SER A 361 -14.29 29.66 -12.10
#